data_AF-A0A660UHE4-F1
#
_entry.id   AF-A0A660UHE4-F1
#
_cell.length_a   1.000
_cell.length_b   1.000
_cell.length_c   1.000
_cell.angle_alpha   90.00
_cell.angle_beta   90.00
_cell.angle_gamma   90.00
#
_symmetry.space_group_name_H-M   'P 1'
#
loop_
_entity.id
_entity.type
_entity.pdbx_description
1 polymer ?
#
loop_
_entity_poly.entity_id
_entity_poly.type
_entity_poly.pdbx_seq_one_letter_code
_entity_poly.pdbx_strand_id
1 'polypeptide(L)'
;MTTTTKTRSKQTLSNKPRMRIRNSNNGQRAYFDAAATTRLNQNHWAFATEHDINTLIRGDLATLRKRARFEILNNGYGAGIADTLAFDIVGDHGPRPQLDSGNADFDAECEERFAVWSQHCDYTGLMGLPEMLQMQFALQPCEAGESVTVFKRDRRAGNYEVSLRLLAVETERLDNPMDSAAPSKRLHDGIEFDAAGRPEAYYILKDHPNGSYADSLFD
;
A
#
# COMPACT_ATOMS: atom_id res chain seq x y z
N MET A 1 5.41 -57.79 92.89
CA MET A 1 6.13 -57.98 91.60
C MET A 1 5.53 -57.02 90.60
N THR A 2 6.22 -55.91 90.30
CA THR A 2 5.77 -54.94 89.30
C THR A 2 6.98 -54.19 88.79
N THR A 3 7.38 -54.51 87.55
CA THR A 3 8.55 -54.00 86.85
C THR A 3 8.17 -52.70 86.14
N THR A 4 8.72 -51.56 86.56
CA THR A 4 8.46 -50.26 85.91
C THR A 4 9.62 -49.88 85.00
N THR A 5 9.43 -50.12 83.70
CA THR A 5 10.33 -49.75 82.60
C THR A 5 10.31 -48.24 82.38
N LYS A 6 11.44 -47.54 82.56
CA LYS A 6 11.58 -46.11 82.22
C LYS A 6 11.92 -45.96 80.74
N THR A 7 10.94 -45.49 79.95
CA THR A 7 11.09 -45.18 78.53
C THR A 7 11.73 -43.79 78.34
N ARG A 8 12.81 -43.72 77.55
CA ARG A 8 13.53 -42.49 77.19
C ARG A 8 12.68 -41.67 76.19
N SER A 9 12.25 -40.46 76.55
CA SER A 9 11.53 -39.56 75.63
C SER A 9 12.50 -38.93 74.62
N LYS A 10 12.29 -39.21 73.33
CA LYS A 10 12.91 -38.45 72.23
C LYS A 10 12.13 -37.14 72.09
N GLN A 11 12.73 -36.01 72.48
CA GLN A 11 12.19 -34.70 72.15
C GLN A 11 12.33 -34.46 70.65
N THR A 12 11.22 -34.55 69.92
CA THR A 12 11.12 -34.17 68.51
C THR A 12 11.17 -32.65 68.40
N LEU A 13 12.15 -32.15 67.65
CA LEU A 13 12.35 -30.73 67.40
C LEU A 13 11.10 -30.08 66.77
N SER A 14 10.72 -28.98 67.41
CA SER A 14 9.66 -28.01 67.09
C SER A 14 9.38 -27.82 65.59
N ASN A 15 8.08 -27.85 65.28
CA ASN A 15 7.48 -27.46 64.00
C ASN A 15 7.95 -26.05 63.58
N LYS A 16 8.95 -25.98 62.70
CA LYS A 16 9.17 -24.78 61.89
C LYS A 16 8.12 -24.73 60.79
N PRO A 17 7.37 -23.61 60.63
CA PRO A 17 6.47 -23.48 59.50
C PRO A 17 7.30 -23.55 58.21
N ARG A 18 7.05 -24.58 57.40
CA ARG A 18 7.60 -24.66 56.05
C ARG A 18 7.04 -23.49 55.26
N MET A 19 7.89 -22.50 55.01
CA MET A 19 7.60 -21.43 54.06
C MET A 19 7.21 -22.09 52.75
N ARG A 20 5.95 -21.92 52.33
CA ARG A 20 5.50 -22.33 51.00
C ARG A 20 6.23 -21.44 50.00
N ILE A 21 7.33 -21.93 49.46
CA ILE A 21 7.94 -21.34 48.27
C ILE A 21 6.87 -21.48 47.19
N ARG A 22 6.25 -20.37 46.79
CA ARG A 22 5.47 -20.31 45.56
C ARG A 22 6.44 -20.76 44.47
N ASN A 23 6.20 -21.93 43.87
CA ASN A 23 6.77 -22.24 42.57
C ASN A 23 6.19 -21.22 41.61
N SER A 24 6.85 -20.07 41.47
CA SER A 24 6.75 -19.34 40.23
C SER A 24 7.44 -20.23 39.20
N ASN A 25 6.64 -20.95 38.42
CA ASN A 25 7.11 -21.39 37.11
C ASN A 25 7.61 -20.12 36.43
N ASN A 26 8.93 -19.93 36.45
CA ASN A 26 9.61 -18.86 35.79
C ASN A 26 9.74 -19.25 34.32
N GLY A 27 8.59 -19.55 33.68
CA GLY A 27 8.48 -19.53 32.23
C GLY A 27 8.70 -18.09 31.81
N GLN A 28 9.73 -17.87 30.99
CA GLN A 28 10.16 -16.60 30.38
C GLN A 28 9.38 -15.35 30.85
N ARG A 29 9.96 -14.59 31.78
CA ARG A 29 9.46 -13.26 32.19
C ARG A 29 9.80 -12.15 31.18
N ALA A 30 10.36 -12.51 30.03
CA ALA A 30 10.62 -11.60 28.93
C ALA A 30 9.80 -12.07 27.74
N TYR A 31 8.70 -11.38 27.47
CA TYR A 31 7.93 -11.48 26.24
C TYR A 31 7.82 -10.06 25.66
N PHE A 32 7.63 -9.96 24.34
CA PHE A 32 7.38 -8.66 23.72
C PHE A 32 6.02 -8.14 24.18
N ASP A 33 5.98 -6.96 24.81
CA ASP A 33 4.75 -6.36 25.34
C ASP A 33 3.66 -6.24 24.26
N ALA A 34 4.06 -5.93 23.02
CA ALA A 34 3.16 -5.89 21.86
C ALA A 34 2.47 -7.24 21.54
N ALA A 35 3.08 -8.37 21.92
CA ALA A 35 2.49 -9.71 21.70
C ALA A 35 1.51 -10.11 22.82
N ALA A 36 1.42 -9.35 23.92
CA ALA A 36 0.50 -9.66 25.00
C ALA A 36 -0.90 -9.13 24.71
N THR A 37 -1.89 -10.01 24.79
CA THR A 37 -3.30 -9.61 24.79
C THR A 37 -3.76 -9.30 26.22
N THR A 38 -4.16 -8.05 26.44
CA THR A 38 -4.72 -7.53 27.68
C THR A 38 -6.14 -7.03 27.44
N ARG A 39 -6.92 -6.84 28.51
CA ARG A 39 -8.27 -6.24 28.42
C ARG A 39 -8.27 -4.88 27.69
N LEU A 40 -7.17 -4.13 27.76
CA LEU A 40 -7.09 -2.80 27.14
C LEU A 40 -6.80 -2.85 25.64
N ASN A 41 -6.11 -3.88 25.15
CA ASN A 41 -5.72 -4.00 23.74
C ASN A 41 -6.43 -5.15 22.99
N GLN A 42 -7.29 -5.92 23.66
CA GLN A 42 -7.99 -7.05 23.04
C GLN A 42 -8.77 -6.66 21.77
N ASN A 43 -9.40 -5.48 21.76
CA ASN A 43 -10.16 -4.99 20.61
C ASN A 43 -9.23 -4.49 19.50
N HIS A 44 -8.07 -3.93 19.86
CA HIS A 44 -7.08 -3.47 18.91
C HIS A 44 -6.46 -4.64 18.14
N TRP A 45 -6.17 -5.75 18.84
CA TRP A 45 -5.60 -6.96 18.25
C TRP A 45 -6.65 -7.97 17.77
N ALA A 46 -7.95 -7.68 17.87
CA ALA A 46 -9.02 -8.64 17.57
C ALA A 46 -8.98 -9.19 16.13
N PHE A 47 -8.45 -8.41 15.20
CA PHE A 47 -8.34 -8.77 13.79
C PHE A 47 -6.89 -9.05 13.35
N ALA A 48 -5.95 -9.16 14.30
CA ALA A 48 -4.58 -9.58 14.00
C ALA A 48 -4.61 -11.01 13.46
N THR A 49 -3.92 -11.25 12.35
CA THR A 49 -3.95 -12.52 11.61
C THR A 49 -2.63 -12.77 10.89
N GLU A 50 -2.38 -14.03 10.54
CA GLU A 50 -1.21 -14.47 9.78
C GLU A 50 -1.44 -14.45 8.25
N HIS A 51 -2.63 -14.06 7.80
CA HIS A 51 -2.94 -13.96 6.37
C HIS A 51 -2.08 -12.90 5.67
N ASP A 52 -1.74 -13.16 4.41
CA ASP A 52 -1.07 -12.18 3.56
C ASP A 52 -2.01 -11.01 3.23
N ILE A 53 -1.40 -9.87 2.90
CA ILE A 53 -2.13 -8.63 2.67
C ILE A 53 -3.07 -8.70 1.46
N ASN A 54 -2.72 -9.45 0.41
CA ASN A 54 -3.55 -9.57 -0.78
C ASN A 54 -4.83 -10.36 -0.46
N THR A 55 -4.70 -11.43 0.34
CA THR A 55 -5.85 -12.17 0.86
C THR A 55 -6.77 -11.29 1.71
N LEU A 56 -6.20 -10.45 2.58
CA LEU A 56 -6.99 -9.56 3.44
C LEU A 56 -7.72 -8.47 2.64
N ILE A 57 -7.03 -7.85 1.69
CA ILE A 57 -7.55 -6.70 0.95
C ILE A 57 -8.56 -7.13 -0.12
N ARG A 58 -8.45 -8.33 -0.71
CA ARG A 58 -9.28 -8.79 -1.84
C ARG A 58 -10.79 -8.53 -1.68
N GLY A 59 -11.36 -8.75 -0.50
CA GLY A 59 -12.79 -8.51 -0.24
C GLY A 59 -13.14 -7.07 0.13
N ASP A 60 -12.18 -6.35 0.73
CA ASP A 60 -12.41 -5.05 1.36
C ASP A 60 -11.95 -3.88 0.49
N LEU A 61 -11.15 -4.12 -0.56
CA LEU A 61 -10.51 -3.10 -1.38
C LEU A 61 -11.48 -2.06 -1.93
N ALA A 62 -12.60 -2.50 -2.50
CA ALA A 62 -13.64 -1.60 -3.01
C ALA A 62 -14.22 -0.70 -1.90
N THR A 63 -14.38 -1.24 -0.69
CA THR A 63 -14.87 -0.47 0.47
C THR A 63 -13.82 0.51 0.98
N LEU A 64 -12.55 0.09 1.04
CA LEU A 64 -11.43 0.93 1.45
C LEU A 64 -11.27 2.13 0.51
N ARG A 65 -11.22 1.90 -0.80
CA ARG A 65 -11.11 2.96 -1.82
C ARG A 65 -12.26 3.96 -1.74
N LYS A 66 -13.51 3.47 -1.68
CA LYS A 66 -14.72 4.29 -1.46
C LYS A 66 -14.59 5.20 -0.24
N ARG A 67 -14.14 4.66 0.88
CA ARG A 67 -14.04 5.39 2.14
C ARG A 67 -12.88 6.38 2.11
N ALA A 68 -11.73 6.01 1.56
CA ALA A 68 -10.57 6.88 1.41
C ALA A 68 -10.90 8.10 0.55
N ARG A 69 -11.51 7.90 -0.63
CA ARG A 69 -11.99 8.99 -1.50
C ARG A 69 -12.98 9.92 -0.79
N PHE A 70 -13.95 9.33 -0.09
CA PHE A 70 -14.92 10.11 0.66
C PHE A 70 -14.24 10.97 1.74
N GLU A 71 -13.30 10.40 2.50
CA GLU A 71 -12.57 11.14 3.52
C GLU A 71 -11.73 12.26 2.92
N ILE A 72 -10.96 12.00 1.85
CA ILE A 72 -10.13 13.04 1.22
C ILE A 72 -10.97 14.22 0.72
N LEU A 73 -12.16 13.96 0.17
CA LEU A 73 -13.05 15.00 -0.32
C LEU A 73 -13.78 15.78 0.78
N ASN A 74 -14.08 15.15 1.92
CA ASN A 74 -14.96 15.73 2.96
C ASN A 74 -14.22 16.14 4.24
N ASN A 75 -12.96 15.73 4.40
CA ASN A 75 -12.17 15.97 5.59
C ASN A 75 -10.97 16.85 5.24
N GLY A 76 -10.96 18.08 5.77
CA GLY A 76 -9.87 19.04 5.52
C GLY A 76 -8.49 18.55 5.94
N TYR A 77 -8.40 17.62 6.91
CA TYR A 77 -7.13 16.98 7.24
C TYR A 77 -6.68 16.01 6.14
N GLY A 78 -7.60 15.23 5.57
CA GLY A 78 -7.31 14.30 4.48
C GLY A 78 -6.84 15.04 3.23
N ALA A 79 -7.60 16.07 2.83
CA ALA A 79 -7.22 16.95 1.72
C ALA A 79 -5.84 17.60 1.95
N GLY A 80 -5.62 18.19 3.13
CA GLY A 80 -4.35 18.84 3.47
C GLY A 80 -3.15 17.88 3.47
N ILE A 81 -3.33 16.61 3.89
CA ILE A 81 -2.28 15.59 3.80
C ILE A 81 -1.94 15.29 2.34
N ALA A 82 -2.95 15.04 1.50
CA ALA A 82 -2.74 14.76 0.09
C ALA A 82 -2.07 15.94 -0.63
N ASP A 83 -2.51 17.17 -0.39
CA ASP A 83 -1.91 18.37 -0.98
C ASP A 83 -0.46 18.55 -0.51
N THR A 84 -0.18 18.36 0.77
CA THR A 84 1.18 18.47 1.31
C THR A 84 2.11 17.44 0.66
N LEU A 85 1.65 16.20 0.48
CA LEU A 85 2.41 15.17 -0.23
C LEU A 85 2.65 15.54 -1.70
N ALA A 86 1.66 16.13 -2.37
CA ALA A 86 1.79 16.58 -3.75
C ALA A 86 2.90 17.63 -3.90
N PHE A 87 2.89 18.64 -3.03
CA PHE A 87 3.90 19.69 -3.04
C PHE A 87 5.29 19.19 -2.63
N ASP A 88 5.39 18.26 -1.66
CA ASP A 88 6.69 17.74 -1.21
C ASP A 88 7.34 16.80 -2.23
N ILE A 89 6.55 15.96 -2.91
CA ILE A 89 7.06 14.98 -3.90
C ILE A 89 7.33 15.64 -5.25
N VAL A 90 6.39 16.46 -5.74
CA VAL A 90 6.43 16.97 -7.12
C VAL A 90 6.89 18.41 -7.18
N GLY A 91 6.58 19.21 -6.16
CA GLY A 91 6.79 20.66 -6.17
C GLY A 91 5.74 21.42 -6.99
N ASP A 92 5.84 22.75 -6.95
CA ASP A 92 4.90 23.67 -7.62
C ASP A 92 5.00 23.63 -9.16
N HIS A 93 6.19 23.31 -9.68
CA HIS A 93 6.47 23.35 -11.12
C HIS A 93 6.83 21.98 -11.72
N GLY A 94 6.73 20.92 -10.92
CA GLY A 94 7.16 19.59 -11.31
C GLY A 94 8.67 19.44 -11.53
N PRO A 95 9.08 18.26 -12.02
CA PRO A 95 10.49 17.96 -12.26
C PRO A 95 11.03 18.77 -13.43
N ARG A 96 12.27 19.26 -13.27
CA ARG A 96 13.03 19.93 -14.33
C ARG A 96 14.31 19.14 -14.58
N PRO A 97 14.51 18.59 -15.78
CA PRO A 97 15.76 17.94 -16.10
C PRO A 97 16.90 18.97 -16.08
N GLN A 98 18.05 18.54 -15.58
CA GLN A 98 19.31 19.26 -15.71
C GLN A 98 20.29 18.30 -16.36
N LEU A 99 20.56 18.50 -17.65
CA LEU A 99 21.41 17.63 -18.44
C LEU A 99 22.87 18.08 -18.35
N ASP A 100 23.77 17.09 -18.34
CA ASP A 100 25.23 17.30 -18.36
C ASP A 100 25.84 16.28 -19.32
N SER A 101 25.64 16.52 -20.62
CA SER A 101 26.19 15.66 -21.68
C SER A 101 27.61 16.08 -22.09
N GLY A 102 28.10 17.22 -21.58
CA GLY A 102 29.31 17.89 -22.03
C GLY A 102 29.10 18.77 -23.28
N ASN A 103 27.87 18.90 -23.78
CA ASN A 103 27.49 19.79 -24.88
C ASN A 103 26.33 20.69 -24.46
N ALA A 104 26.64 21.94 -24.10
CA ALA A 104 25.67 22.89 -23.58
C ALA A 104 24.53 23.22 -24.56
N ASP A 105 24.79 23.24 -25.87
CA ASP A 105 23.76 23.53 -26.87
C ASP A 105 22.75 22.38 -26.97
N PHE A 106 23.25 21.13 -26.91
CA PHE A 106 22.40 19.93 -26.92
C PHE A 106 21.57 19.81 -25.64
N ASP A 107 22.17 20.10 -24.49
CA ASP A 107 21.50 20.05 -23.19
C ASP A 107 20.36 21.08 -23.15
N ALA A 108 20.63 22.33 -23.56
CA ALA A 108 19.62 23.39 -23.64
C ALA A 108 18.47 23.03 -24.60
N GLU A 109 18.78 22.49 -25.79
CA GLU A 109 17.79 22.04 -26.76
C GLU A 109 16.89 20.93 -26.18
N CYS A 110 17.47 19.95 -25.49
CA CYS A 110 16.72 18.85 -24.89
C CYS A 110 15.83 19.32 -23.73
N GLU A 111 16.33 20.23 -22.89
CA GLU A 111 15.58 20.83 -21.79
C GLU A 111 14.41 21.69 -22.30
N GLU A 112 14.59 22.46 -23.39
CA GLU A 112 13.52 23.21 -24.04
C GLU A 112 12.44 22.27 -24.59
N ARG A 113 12.84 21.22 -25.32
CA ARG A 113 11.91 20.21 -25.85
C ARG A 113 11.15 19.50 -24.74
N PHE A 114 11.80 19.21 -23.61
CA PHE A 114 11.15 18.63 -22.44
C PHE A 114 10.13 19.60 -21.83
N ALA A 115 10.48 20.88 -21.68
CA ALA A 115 9.57 21.90 -21.15
C ALA A 115 8.31 22.03 -22.01
N VAL A 116 8.47 22.01 -23.34
CA VAL A 116 7.34 22.00 -24.28
C VAL A 116 6.54 20.72 -24.12
N TRP A 117 7.18 19.53 -24.18
CA TRP A 117 6.52 18.23 -24.01
C TRP A 117 5.73 18.11 -22.71
N SER A 118 6.30 18.57 -21.60
CA SER A 118 5.70 18.56 -20.26
C SER A 118 4.32 19.21 -20.24
N GLN A 119 4.09 20.27 -21.03
CA GLN A 119 2.79 20.97 -21.08
C GLN A 119 1.69 20.20 -21.82
N HIS A 120 2.06 19.19 -22.61
CA HIS A 120 1.11 18.46 -23.47
C HIS A 120 1.35 16.94 -23.46
N CYS A 121 2.00 16.44 -22.40
CA CYS A 121 2.34 15.03 -22.29
C CYS A 121 1.11 14.16 -22.02
N ASP A 122 0.02 14.71 -21.49
CA ASP A 122 -1.23 13.98 -21.28
C ASP A 122 -1.87 13.55 -22.60
N TYR A 123 -2.17 12.26 -22.72
CA TYR A 123 -2.87 11.69 -23.86
C TYR A 123 -4.29 12.24 -24.02
N THR A 124 -4.95 12.62 -22.93
CA THR A 124 -6.30 13.20 -22.96
C THR A 124 -6.29 14.71 -23.25
N GLY A 125 -5.12 15.36 -23.09
CA GLY A 125 -4.94 16.79 -23.31
C GLY A 125 -5.55 17.69 -22.23
N LEU A 126 -5.82 17.14 -21.03
CA LEU A 126 -6.43 17.87 -19.92
C LEU A 126 -5.38 18.49 -18.99
N MET A 127 -4.21 17.87 -18.87
CA MET A 127 -3.21 18.21 -17.85
C MET A 127 -1.79 18.31 -18.42
N GLY A 128 -0.95 19.11 -17.77
CA GLY A 128 0.50 19.06 -17.94
C GLY A 128 1.12 18.01 -17.02
N LEU A 129 2.42 17.79 -17.17
CA LEU A 129 3.17 16.83 -16.37
C LEU A 129 3.10 17.13 -14.87
N PRO A 130 3.24 18.38 -14.37
CA PRO A 130 3.18 18.65 -12.94
C PRO A 130 1.83 18.24 -12.34
N GLU A 131 0.72 18.60 -12.98
CA GLU A 131 -0.63 18.25 -12.51
C GLU A 131 -0.86 16.74 -12.56
N MET A 132 -0.41 16.07 -13.64
CA MET A 132 -0.47 14.61 -13.74
C MET A 132 0.31 13.92 -12.61
N LEU A 133 1.53 14.39 -12.33
CA LEU A 133 2.37 13.82 -11.29
C LEU A 133 1.80 14.09 -9.89
N GLN A 134 1.27 15.29 -9.62
CA GLN A 134 0.61 15.58 -8.35
C GLN A 134 -0.59 14.65 -8.12
N MET A 135 -1.41 14.46 -9.14
CA MET A 135 -2.55 13.54 -9.09
C MET A 135 -2.08 12.08 -8.87
N GLN A 136 -1.07 11.61 -9.61
CA GLN A 136 -0.63 10.21 -9.56
C GLN A 136 0.25 9.85 -8.38
N PHE A 137 1.03 10.79 -7.83
CA PHE A 137 2.01 10.51 -6.77
C PHE A 137 1.60 11.07 -5.41
N ALA A 138 0.49 11.80 -5.33
CA ALA A 138 -0.08 12.21 -4.05
C ALA A 138 -1.53 11.80 -3.88
N LEU A 139 -2.41 12.21 -4.79
CA LEU A 139 -3.85 11.95 -4.63
C LEU A 139 -4.19 10.46 -4.77
N GLN A 140 -3.79 9.83 -5.88
CA GLN A 140 -4.08 8.42 -6.14
C GLN A 140 -3.52 7.46 -5.07
N PRO A 141 -2.29 7.63 -4.56
CA PRO A 141 -1.80 6.82 -3.45
C PRO A 141 -2.64 6.98 -2.17
N CYS A 142 -3.13 8.18 -1.87
CA CYS A 142 -3.99 8.41 -0.70
C CYS A 142 -5.39 7.80 -0.87
N GLU A 143 -5.95 7.83 -2.09
CA GLU A 143 -7.30 7.35 -2.37
C GLU A 143 -7.38 5.86 -2.67
N ALA A 144 -6.45 5.36 -3.48
CA ALA A 144 -6.52 4.06 -4.12
C ALA A 144 -5.29 3.18 -3.82
N GLY A 145 -4.26 3.72 -3.19
CA GLY A 145 -3.03 3.04 -2.77
C GLY A 145 -1.92 3.09 -3.81
N GLU A 146 -2.27 3.16 -5.10
CA GLU A 146 -1.32 3.09 -6.21
C GLU A 146 -1.79 3.97 -7.38
N SER A 147 -0.91 4.15 -8.36
CA SER A 147 -1.20 4.83 -9.62
C SER A 147 -0.66 4.03 -10.81
N VAL A 148 -1.34 4.11 -11.94
CA VAL A 148 -0.94 3.42 -13.18
C VAL A 148 -0.87 4.44 -14.30
N THR A 149 0.23 4.41 -15.06
CA THR A 149 0.39 5.21 -16.28
C THR A 149 0.77 4.33 -17.45
N VAL A 150 0.07 4.51 -18.56
CA VAL A 150 0.37 3.86 -19.83
C VAL A 150 1.07 4.84 -20.75
N PHE A 151 2.26 4.46 -21.22
CA PHE A 151 2.96 5.19 -22.27
C PHE A 151 2.32 4.90 -23.63
N LYS A 152 1.79 5.93 -24.28
CA LYS A 152 1.17 5.83 -25.60
C LYS A 152 1.96 6.68 -26.60
N ARG A 153 2.06 6.20 -27.84
CA ARG A 153 2.53 7.02 -28.95
C ARG A 153 1.32 7.62 -29.64
N ASP A 154 1.14 8.92 -29.52
CA ASP A 154 0.07 9.60 -30.23
C ASP A 154 0.50 9.93 -31.66
N ARG A 155 -0.15 9.28 -32.63
CA ARG A 155 0.07 9.51 -34.06
C ARG A 155 -0.61 10.79 -34.56
N ARG A 156 -1.52 11.37 -33.78
CA ARG A 156 -2.20 12.64 -34.05
C ARG A 156 -1.42 13.85 -33.51
N ALA A 157 -0.29 13.62 -32.85
CA ALA A 157 0.60 14.64 -32.31
C ALA A 157 1.25 15.55 -33.37
N GLY A 158 0.71 15.68 -34.58
CA GLY A 158 1.35 16.27 -35.76
C GLY A 158 1.92 17.68 -35.62
N ASN A 159 1.58 18.41 -34.55
CA ASN A 159 2.14 19.73 -34.24
C ASN A 159 3.26 19.70 -33.18
N TYR A 160 3.54 18.54 -32.57
CA TYR A 160 4.51 18.37 -31.50
C TYR A 160 5.66 17.50 -31.95
N GLU A 161 6.88 17.91 -31.62
CA GLU A 161 8.10 17.20 -32.02
C GLU A 161 8.23 15.82 -31.34
N VAL A 162 7.72 15.70 -30.11
CA VAL A 162 7.69 14.45 -29.33
C VAL A 162 6.29 13.84 -29.36
N SER A 163 6.18 12.59 -29.84
CA SER A 163 4.90 11.85 -29.95
C SER A 163 4.55 10.98 -28.72
N LEU A 164 5.45 10.89 -27.75
CA LEU A 164 5.20 10.16 -26.50
C LEU A 164 4.15 10.90 -25.67
N ARG A 165 3.16 10.16 -25.17
CA ARG A 165 2.11 10.64 -24.27
C ARG A 165 1.95 9.70 -23.08
N LEU A 166 1.44 10.26 -22.00
CA LEU A 166 1.11 9.59 -20.75
C LEU A 166 -0.40 9.49 -20.66
N LEU A 167 -0.92 8.29 -20.43
CA LEU A 167 -2.32 8.10 -20.09
C LEU A 167 -2.39 7.64 -18.64
N ALA A 168 -2.88 8.51 -17.76
CA ALA A 168 -3.22 8.12 -16.41
C ALA A 168 -4.38 7.12 -16.43
N VAL A 169 -4.24 6.03 -15.70
CA VAL A 169 -5.26 4.98 -15.58
C VAL A 169 -5.63 4.85 -14.11
N GLU A 170 -6.93 4.92 -13.84
CA GLU A 170 -7.46 4.65 -12.51
C GLU A 170 -7.22 3.18 -12.14
N THR A 171 -6.70 2.93 -10.94
CA THR A 171 -6.34 1.57 -10.50
C THR A 171 -7.54 0.63 -10.41
N GLU A 172 -8.76 1.14 -10.27
CA GLU A 172 -9.97 0.32 -10.34
C GLU A 172 -10.18 -0.33 -11.70
N ARG A 173 -9.57 0.21 -12.76
CA ARG A 173 -9.63 -0.40 -14.09
C ARG A 173 -8.68 -1.60 -14.21
N LEU A 174 -7.75 -1.79 -13.28
CA LEU A 174 -6.92 -2.99 -13.23
C LEU A 174 -7.74 -4.10 -12.58
N ASP A 175 -8.35 -4.96 -13.41
CA ASP A 175 -9.28 -5.99 -12.95
C ASP A 175 -9.18 -7.26 -13.80
N ASN A 176 -9.65 -8.37 -13.24
CA ASN A 176 -9.61 -9.67 -13.88
C ASN A 176 -10.62 -9.74 -15.06
N PRO A 177 -10.20 -10.16 -16.26
CA PRO A 177 -11.13 -10.39 -17.37
C PRO A 177 -12.18 -11.44 -17.04
N MET A 178 -13.44 -11.05 -17.19
CA MET A 178 -14.64 -11.85 -16.88
C MET A 178 -14.78 -13.11 -17.75
N ASP A 179 -14.22 -13.10 -18.96
CA ASP A 179 -14.28 -14.19 -19.95
C ASP A 179 -13.12 -15.20 -19.88
N SER A 180 -12.24 -15.11 -18.87
CA SER A 180 -11.17 -16.09 -18.70
C SER A 180 -11.77 -17.43 -18.26
N ALA A 181 -11.85 -18.39 -19.19
CA ALA A 181 -12.45 -19.73 -19.01
C ALA A 181 -11.88 -20.53 -17.81
N ALA A 182 -10.76 -20.08 -17.25
CA ALA A 182 -10.47 -20.16 -15.83
C ALA A 182 -9.49 -19.00 -15.55
N PRO A 183 -9.75 -18.08 -14.62
CA PRO A 183 -8.72 -17.14 -14.21
C PRO A 183 -7.51 -17.97 -13.78
N SER A 184 -6.36 -17.74 -14.42
CA SER A 184 -5.15 -18.48 -14.07
C SER A 184 -4.96 -18.34 -12.56
N LYS A 185 -4.47 -19.37 -11.86
CA LYS A 185 -4.18 -19.26 -10.41
C LYS A 185 -3.15 -18.16 -10.08
N ARG A 186 -2.64 -17.49 -11.11
CA ARG A 186 -1.64 -16.44 -11.09
C ARG A 186 -2.21 -15.10 -11.57
N LEU A 187 -3.52 -14.99 -11.78
CA LEU A 187 -4.18 -13.74 -12.13
C LEU A 187 -4.86 -13.18 -10.86
N HIS A 188 -4.31 -12.08 -10.36
CA HIS A 188 -4.77 -11.41 -9.15
C HIS A 188 -4.99 -9.93 -9.45
N ASP A 189 -6.22 -9.47 -9.28
CA ASP A 189 -6.61 -8.05 -9.33
C ASP A 189 -6.07 -7.32 -10.58
N GLY A 190 -6.23 -7.98 -11.73
CA GLY A 190 -5.81 -7.48 -13.04
C GLY A 190 -4.32 -7.66 -13.35
N ILE A 191 -3.53 -8.34 -12.52
CA ILE A 191 -2.12 -8.66 -12.77
C ILE A 191 -1.95 -10.16 -12.94
N GLU A 192 -1.42 -10.59 -14.09
CA GLU A 192 -0.99 -11.97 -14.30
C GLU A 192 0.50 -12.12 -14.00
N PHE A 193 0.81 -13.17 -13.25
CA PHE A 193 2.16 -13.50 -12.82
C PHE A 193 2.68 -14.77 -13.51
N ASP A 194 3.97 -14.79 -13.78
CA ASP A 194 4.65 -15.98 -14.29
C ASP A 194 4.87 -17.05 -13.18
N ALA A 195 5.54 -18.16 -13.53
CA ALA A 195 5.80 -19.23 -12.57
C ALA A 195 6.76 -18.83 -11.42
N ALA A 196 7.53 -17.76 -11.60
CA ALA A 196 8.45 -17.21 -10.61
C ALA A 196 7.82 -16.08 -9.77
N GLY A 197 6.55 -15.71 -10.04
CA GLY A 197 5.86 -14.62 -9.35
C GLY A 197 6.19 -13.22 -9.88
N ARG A 198 6.73 -13.10 -11.10
CA ARG A 198 6.99 -11.81 -11.74
C ARG A 198 5.77 -11.36 -12.54
N PRO A 199 5.39 -10.07 -12.55
CA PRO A 199 4.32 -9.58 -13.41
C PRO A 199 4.65 -9.86 -14.89
N GLU A 200 3.73 -10.53 -15.57
CA GLU A 200 3.81 -10.89 -16.99
C GLU A 200 2.86 -10.03 -17.84
N ALA A 201 1.65 -9.75 -17.32
CA ALA A 201 0.66 -8.91 -17.99
C ALA A 201 -0.20 -8.12 -17.00
N TYR A 202 -0.72 -6.98 -17.47
CA TYR A 202 -1.68 -6.13 -16.78
C TYR A 202 -2.96 -6.03 -17.61
N TYR A 203 -4.11 -6.29 -16.98
CA TYR A 203 -5.43 -6.27 -17.60
C TYR A 203 -6.17 -5.02 -17.20
N ILE A 204 -6.23 -4.07 -18.14
CA ILE A 204 -6.89 -2.78 -17.93
C ILE A 204 -8.24 -2.79 -18.65
N LEU A 205 -9.32 -2.58 -17.92
CA LEU A 205 -10.66 -2.43 -18.45
C LEU A 205 -10.76 -1.21 -19.37
N LYS A 206 -11.40 -1.40 -20.54
CA LYS A 206 -11.64 -0.31 -21.49
C LYS A 206 -12.50 0.79 -20.86
N ASP A 207 -13.60 0.41 -20.23
CA ASP A 207 -14.51 1.29 -19.53
C ASP A 207 -14.31 1.21 -18.01
N HIS A 208 -14.62 2.31 -17.31
CA HIS A 208 -14.50 2.33 -15.86
C HIS A 208 -15.55 1.40 -15.24
N PRO A 209 -15.19 0.48 -14.32
CA PRO A 209 -16.14 -0.51 -13.79
C PRO A 209 -17.31 0.11 -13.02
N ASN A 210 -17.12 1.34 -12.51
CA ASN A 210 -18.17 2.12 -11.83
C ASN A 210 -18.60 3.36 -12.61
N GLY A 211 -18.31 3.43 -13.91
CA GLY A 211 -18.67 4.55 -14.78
C GLY A 211 -20.12 4.45 -15.26
N SER A 212 -20.84 5.57 -15.25
CA SER A 212 -22.20 5.67 -15.82
C SER A 212 -22.22 6.05 -17.31
N TYR A 213 -21.06 6.36 -17.88
CA TYR A 213 -20.89 6.75 -19.27
C TYR A 213 -19.79 5.89 -19.90
N ALA A 214 -19.86 5.70 -21.22
CA ALA A 214 -18.76 5.08 -21.97
C ALA A 214 -17.56 6.03 -21.91
N ASP A 215 -16.52 5.60 -21.19
CA ASP A 215 -15.26 6.32 -21.00
C ASP A 215 -14.13 5.36 -21.39
N SER A 216 -14.13 5.01 -22.67
CA SER A 216 -13.18 4.02 -23.20
C SER A 216 -11.79 4.63 -23.32
N LEU A 217 -10.84 4.10 -22.54
CA LEU A 217 -9.43 4.54 -22.56
C LEU A 217 -8.66 4.10 -23.81
N PHE A 218 -9.20 3.11 -24.52
CA PHE A 218 -8.58 2.48 -25.67
C PHE A 218 -9.57 2.41 -26.83
N ASP A 219 -9.06 2.69 -28.04
CA ASP A 219 -9.81 2.55 -29.29
C ASP A 219 -10.11 1.06 -29.61
#